data_AF-A0A511H704-F1
#
_entry.id   AF-A0A511H704-F1
#
_cell.length_a   1.000
_cell.length_b   1.000
_cell.length_c   1.000
_cell.angle_alpha   90.00
_cell.angle_beta   90.00
_cell.angle_gamma   90.00
#
_symmetry.space_group_name_H-M   'P 1'
#
loop_
_entity.id
_entity.type
_entity.pdbx_description
1 polymer ?
#
loop_
_entity_poly.entity_id
_entity_poly.type
_entity_poly.pdbx_seq_one_letter_code
_entity_poly.pdbx_strand_id
1 'polypeptide(L)'
;MIAIPAIDLREGACVQLVGGSYAAEKVRVEDPLEALTQWRRHGFRAFHVVDLDAALGKGSNADAIFQLTAHERGLTFSVGGGVRDSDRVETVLSGGAEFVVVGTRAIEDAGWLADIANRFPGRVVVAADVKGREVVTRGWTAGSHRDIREVLAAFEPLPLGGLLVTAVHKEGQLSGVDLPLMREVASTSRHRLYASGGVTTMEDLRALAAAGAYGAVIGMALYTGRLDASAVAREFAG
;
A
#
# COMPACT_ATOMS: atom_id res chain seq x y z
N MET A 1 7.43 0.13 14.12
CA MET A 1 6.75 -0.25 12.86
C MET A 1 5.27 -0.45 13.15
N ILE A 2 4.38 -0.11 12.22
CA ILE A 2 2.93 -0.36 12.31
C ILE A 2 2.47 -1.42 11.30
N ALA A 3 1.50 -2.25 11.66
CA ALA A 3 0.87 -3.21 10.76
C ALA A 3 -0.43 -2.59 10.20
N ILE A 4 -0.60 -2.69 8.89
CA ILE A 4 -1.63 -1.97 8.13
C ILE A 4 -2.43 -2.98 7.31
N PRO A 5 -3.67 -3.32 7.70
CA PRO A 5 -4.52 -4.19 6.89
C PRO A 5 -4.81 -3.55 5.52
N ALA A 6 -4.70 -4.34 4.46
CA ALA A 6 -5.10 -3.95 3.12
C ALA A 6 -6.60 -4.15 2.90
N ILE A 7 -7.26 -3.20 2.25
CA ILE A 7 -8.66 -3.24 1.82
C ILE A 7 -8.66 -2.93 0.32
N ASP A 8 -8.65 -3.97 -0.50
CA ASP A 8 -8.65 -3.81 -1.96
C ASP A 8 -10.10 -3.82 -2.46
N LEU A 9 -10.53 -2.76 -3.15
CA LEU A 9 -11.91 -2.55 -3.56
C LEU A 9 -12.09 -2.89 -5.04
N ARG A 10 -13.07 -3.74 -5.32
CA ARG A 10 -13.47 -4.12 -6.67
C ARG A 10 -14.98 -4.36 -6.71
N GLU A 11 -15.66 -3.73 -7.67
CA GLU A 11 -17.10 -3.85 -7.89
C GLU A 11 -17.89 -3.57 -6.59
N GLY A 12 -17.45 -2.56 -5.82
CA GLY A 12 -18.06 -2.18 -4.54
C GLY A 12 -17.70 -3.05 -3.34
N ALA A 13 -17.03 -4.19 -3.53
CA ALA A 13 -16.68 -5.14 -2.48
C ALA A 13 -15.19 -5.09 -2.10
N CYS A 14 -14.86 -5.52 -0.89
CA CYS A 14 -13.48 -5.77 -0.49
C CYS A 14 -13.05 -7.19 -0.93
N VAL A 15 -11.97 -7.28 -1.70
CA VAL A 15 -11.46 -8.53 -2.25
C VAL A 15 -10.02 -8.78 -1.83
N GLN A 16 -9.55 -10.02 -1.96
CA GLN A 16 -8.12 -10.36 -1.91
C GLN A 16 -7.75 -11.28 -3.06
N LEU A 17 -6.69 -10.90 -3.78
CA LEU A 17 -6.19 -11.59 -4.97
C LEU A 17 -4.89 -12.33 -4.68
N VAL A 18 -4.68 -13.48 -5.31
CA VAL A 18 -3.38 -14.17 -5.29
C VAL A 18 -2.48 -13.61 -6.40
N GLY A 19 -1.35 -13.02 -6.01
CA GLY A 19 -0.35 -12.48 -6.95
C GLY A 19 -0.92 -11.42 -7.89
N GLY A 20 -1.84 -10.58 -7.41
CA GLY A 20 -2.51 -9.56 -8.22
C GLY A 20 -3.40 -10.10 -9.35
N SER A 21 -3.58 -11.42 -9.46
CA SER A 21 -4.38 -12.03 -10.51
C SER A 21 -5.87 -11.96 -10.20
N TYR A 22 -6.61 -11.22 -11.01
CA TYR A 22 -8.06 -11.06 -10.90
C TYR A 22 -8.87 -12.33 -11.14
N ALA A 23 -8.27 -13.34 -11.78
CA ALA A 23 -8.87 -14.66 -11.96
C ALA A 23 -8.72 -15.54 -10.71
N ALA A 24 -7.91 -15.11 -9.74
CA ALA A 24 -7.57 -15.82 -8.51
C ALA A 24 -8.05 -15.05 -7.28
N GLU A 25 -9.30 -14.61 -7.30
CA GLU A 25 -9.99 -14.08 -6.12
C GLU A 25 -10.19 -15.19 -5.09
N LYS A 26 -9.73 -14.96 -3.86
CA LYS A 26 -9.79 -15.95 -2.78
C LYS A 26 -10.72 -15.56 -1.64
N VAL A 27 -10.92 -14.25 -1.46
CA VAL A 27 -11.76 -13.67 -0.41
C VAL A 27 -12.55 -12.54 -1.01
N ARG A 28 -13.82 -12.47 -0.64
CA ARG A 28 -14.75 -11.40 -0.98
C ARG A 28 -15.59 -11.06 0.25
N VAL A 29 -15.64 -9.79 0.59
CA VAL A 29 -16.50 -9.22 1.63
C VAL A 29 -17.33 -8.14 0.93
N GLU A 30 -18.64 -8.36 0.81
CA GLU A 30 -19.51 -7.51 -0.02
C GLU A 30 -19.57 -6.06 0.49
N ASP A 31 -19.54 -5.85 1.80
CA ASP A 31 -19.49 -4.51 2.41
C ASP A 31 -18.07 -4.17 2.89
N PRO A 32 -17.39 -3.19 2.28
CA PRO A 32 -16.08 -2.72 2.75
C PRO A 32 -16.06 -2.26 4.21
N LEU A 33 -17.18 -1.72 4.73
CA LEU A 33 -17.27 -1.32 6.14
C LEU A 33 -17.24 -2.52 7.08
N GLU A 34 -17.69 -3.69 6.65
CA GLU A 34 -17.57 -4.92 7.43
C GLU A 34 -16.10 -5.31 7.59
N ALA A 35 -15.31 -5.26 6.50
CA ALA A 35 -13.87 -5.52 6.55
C ALA A 35 -13.15 -4.52 7.48
N LEU A 36 -13.46 -3.22 7.37
CA LEU A 36 -12.93 -2.20 8.29
C LEU A 36 -13.29 -2.53 9.74
N THR A 37 -14.57 -2.78 10.02
CA THR A 37 -15.09 -3.07 11.36
C THR A 37 -14.43 -4.31 11.97
N GLN A 38 -14.22 -5.35 11.17
CA GLN A 38 -13.51 -6.55 11.59
C GLN A 38 -12.11 -6.21 12.09
N TRP A 39 -11.31 -5.49 11.31
CA TRP A 39 -9.95 -5.12 11.70
C TRP A 39 -9.92 -4.14 12.87
N ARG A 40 -10.87 -3.21 12.95
CA ARG A 40 -11.05 -2.32 14.10
C ARG A 40 -11.26 -3.10 15.40
N ARG A 41 -12.05 -4.18 15.38
CA ARG A 41 -12.27 -5.04 16.56
C ARG A 41 -10.99 -5.70 17.06
N HIS A 42 -10.03 -5.99 16.19
CA HIS A 42 -8.72 -6.50 16.60
C HIS A 42 -7.77 -5.43 17.13
N GLY A 43 -8.03 -4.15 16.82
CA GLY A 43 -7.29 -3.00 17.36
C GLY A 43 -6.56 -2.14 16.32
N PHE A 44 -6.55 -2.53 15.05
CA PHE A 44 -5.86 -1.77 13.99
C PHE A 44 -6.43 -0.36 13.83
N ARG A 45 -5.56 0.64 13.63
CA ARG A 45 -5.96 2.05 13.44
C ARG A 45 -5.53 2.66 12.11
N ALA A 46 -4.64 1.98 11.38
CA ALA A 46 -4.16 2.41 10.07
C ALA A 46 -4.56 1.38 9.00
N PHE A 47 -5.04 1.87 7.86
CA PHE A 47 -5.53 1.04 6.75
C PHE A 47 -4.94 1.49 5.42
N HIS A 48 -4.71 0.52 4.54
CA HIS A 48 -4.31 0.75 3.16
C HIS A 48 -5.45 0.34 2.24
N VAL A 49 -6.01 1.28 1.50
CA VAL A 49 -7.16 1.06 0.61
C VAL A 49 -6.71 1.20 -0.83
N VAL A 50 -7.07 0.24 -1.69
CA VAL A 50 -6.73 0.27 -3.11
C VAL A 50 -8.01 0.21 -3.95
N ASP A 51 -8.25 1.24 -4.76
CA ASP A 51 -9.32 1.22 -5.76
C ASP A 51 -8.87 0.42 -7.00
N LEU A 52 -9.16 -0.89 -7.03
CA LEU A 52 -8.76 -1.74 -8.16
C LEU A 52 -9.52 -1.38 -9.43
N ASP A 53 -10.79 -0.95 -9.33
CA ASP A 53 -11.57 -0.54 -10.50
C ASP A 53 -10.97 0.70 -11.16
N ALA A 54 -10.56 1.69 -10.36
CA ALA A 54 -9.85 2.86 -10.88
C ALA A 54 -8.46 2.50 -11.41
N ALA A 55 -7.73 1.60 -10.74
CA ALA A 55 -6.44 1.12 -11.22
C ALA A 55 -6.54 0.47 -12.61
N LEU A 56 -7.63 -0.28 -12.84
CA LEU A 56 -7.95 -0.93 -14.10
C LEU A 56 -8.64 -0.03 -15.14
N GLY A 57 -9.04 1.18 -14.76
CA GLY A 57 -9.81 2.08 -15.62
C GLY A 57 -11.22 1.58 -15.94
N LYS A 58 -11.82 0.77 -15.06
CA LYS A 58 -13.15 0.17 -15.24
C LYS A 58 -14.25 0.85 -14.43
N GLY A 59 -13.90 1.84 -13.61
CA GLY A 59 -14.84 2.54 -12.74
C GLY A 59 -14.10 3.23 -11.60
N SER A 60 -14.81 3.50 -10.50
CA SER A 60 -14.21 3.94 -9.26
C SER A 60 -15.08 3.53 -8.06
N ASN A 61 -14.42 3.25 -6.95
CA ASN A 61 -15.03 2.99 -5.65
C ASN A 61 -14.99 4.22 -4.74
N ALA A 62 -15.07 5.43 -5.30
CA ALA A 62 -14.93 6.69 -4.56
C ALA A 62 -15.92 6.82 -3.38
N ASP A 63 -17.19 6.43 -3.58
CA ASP A 63 -18.20 6.50 -2.53
C ASP A 63 -17.89 5.53 -1.37
N ALA A 64 -17.47 4.31 -1.67
CA ALA A 64 -17.05 3.34 -0.67
C ALA A 64 -15.82 3.81 0.10
N ILE A 65 -14.84 4.41 -0.59
CA ILE A 65 -13.65 5.01 0.05
C ILE A 65 -14.07 6.14 0.99
N PHE A 66 -14.96 7.04 0.56
CA PHE A 66 -15.46 8.11 1.40
C PHE A 66 -16.20 7.58 2.64
N GLN A 67 -17.01 6.53 2.47
CA GLN A 67 -17.67 5.88 3.60
C GLN A 67 -16.67 5.31 4.60
N LEU A 68 -15.60 4.65 4.13
CA LEU A 68 -14.53 4.11 4.97
C LEU A 68 -13.81 5.22 5.75
N THR A 69 -13.37 6.28 5.07
CA THR A 69 -12.60 7.38 5.66
C THR A 69 -13.43 8.25 6.60
N ALA A 70 -14.74 8.36 6.37
CA ALA A 70 -15.66 9.10 7.23
C ALA A 70 -16.21 8.28 8.40
N HIS A 71 -16.00 6.95 8.43
CA HIS A 71 -16.66 6.04 9.36
C HIS A 71 -16.35 6.32 10.84
N GLU A 72 -15.08 6.49 11.19
CA GLU A 72 -14.62 6.68 12.56
C GLU A 72 -13.44 7.68 12.59
N ARG A 73 -13.50 8.64 13.53
CA ARG A 73 -12.41 9.60 13.73
C ARG A 73 -11.19 8.93 14.35
N GLY A 74 -10.01 9.41 13.98
CA GLY A 74 -8.74 8.91 14.52
C GLY A 74 -8.21 7.65 13.85
N LEU A 75 -8.83 7.24 12.73
CA LEU A 75 -8.28 6.25 11.83
C LEU A 75 -7.41 6.92 10.76
N THR A 76 -6.34 6.25 10.37
CA THR A 76 -5.43 6.70 9.32
C THR A 76 -5.64 5.87 8.07
N PHE A 77 -5.86 6.52 6.94
CA PHE A 77 -6.03 5.86 5.65
C PHE A 77 -4.97 6.30 4.67
N SER A 78 -4.32 5.34 4.04
CA SER A 78 -3.61 5.53 2.78
C SER A 78 -4.47 4.99 1.65
N VAL A 79 -4.69 5.77 0.60
CA VAL A 79 -5.60 5.40 -0.49
C VAL A 79 -4.86 5.48 -1.81
N GLY A 80 -4.84 4.36 -2.54
CA GLY A 80 -4.27 4.26 -3.88
C GLY A 80 -5.26 3.70 -4.89
N GLY A 81 -4.76 3.43 -6.10
CA GLY A 81 -5.55 2.87 -7.21
C GLY A 81 -6.02 3.94 -8.19
N GLY A 82 -5.50 3.88 -9.42
CA GLY A 82 -5.94 4.75 -10.52
C GLY A 82 -5.59 6.24 -10.38
N VAL A 83 -4.75 6.63 -9.41
CA VAL A 83 -4.34 8.04 -9.22
C VAL A 83 -3.35 8.44 -10.31
N ARG A 84 -3.88 9.03 -11.39
CA ARG A 84 -3.12 9.40 -12.60
C ARG A 84 -3.09 10.89 -12.86
N ASP A 85 -3.76 11.71 -12.06
CA ASP A 85 -3.84 13.15 -12.23
C ASP A 85 -3.96 13.84 -10.87
N SER A 86 -3.73 15.16 -10.87
CA SER A 86 -3.69 15.97 -9.65
C SER A 86 -5.08 16.19 -9.05
N ASP A 87 -6.15 16.13 -9.86
CA ASP A 87 -7.52 16.29 -9.37
C ASP A 87 -7.94 15.08 -8.54
N ARG A 88 -7.52 13.88 -8.96
CA ARG A 88 -7.73 12.65 -8.19
C ARG A 88 -6.93 12.65 -6.89
N VAL A 89 -5.71 13.19 -6.89
CA VAL A 89 -4.93 13.41 -5.66
C VAL A 89 -5.72 14.26 -4.65
N GLU A 90 -6.23 15.40 -5.11
CA GLU A 90 -7.01 16.31 -4.28
C GLU A 90 -8.33 15.68 -3.79
N THR A 91 -9.02 14.96 -4.67
CA THR A 91 -10.25 14.22 -4.32
C THR A 91 -9.98 13.19 -3.22
N VAL A 92 -8.90 12.43 -3.32
CA VAL A 92 -8.56 11.41 -2.32
C VAL A 92 -8.23 12.05 -0.97
N LEU A 93 -7.41 13.09 -0.95
CA LEU A 93 -7.01 13.77 0.29
C LEU A 93 -8.18 14.53 0.94
N SER A 94 -9.00 15.24 0.15
CA SER A 94 -10.19 15.93 0.65
C SER A 94 -11.28 14.96 1.11
N GLY A 95 -11.32 13.75 0.56
CA GLY A 95 -12.17 12.65 1.00
C GLY A 95 -11.78 12.03 2.34
N GLY A 96 -10.76 12.55 3.04
CA GLY A 96 -10.37 12.10 4.38
C GLY A 96 -9.20 11.13 4.44
N ALA A 97 -8.56 10.82 3.30
CA ALA A 97 -7.32 10.06 3.31
C ALA A 97 -6.17 10.89 3.89
N GLU A 98 -5.42 10.30 4.82
CA GLU A 98 -4.18 10.90 5.32
C GLU A 98 -3.08 10.83 4.26
N PHE A 99 -3.01 9.74 3.49
CA PHE A 99 -2.04 9.62 2.41
C PHE A 99 -2.71 9.26 1.09
N VAL A 100 -2.30 9.92 0.03
CA VAL A 100 -2.57 9.45 -1.34
C VAL A 100 -1.40 8.59 -1.79
N VAL A 101 -1.69 7.45 -2.41
CA VAL A 101 -0.69 6.53 -2.94
C VAL A 101 -0.66 6.61 -4.46
N VAL A 102 0.50 6.99 -5.00
CA VAL A 102 0.73 7.18 -6.45
C VAL A 102 1.78 6.18 -6.95
N GLY A 103 1.49 5.47 -8.03
CA GLY A 103 2.36 4.41 -8.56
C GLY A 103 3.00 4.79 -9.89
N THR A 104 2.59 4.10 -10.96
CA THR A 104 3.15 4.19 -12.33
C THR A 104 3.50 5.62 -12.77
N ARG A 105 2.57 6.59 -12.67
CA ARG A 105 2.84 7.97 -13.12
C ARG A 105 3.95 8.65 -12.31
N ALA A 106 4.04 8.39 -11.00
CA ALA A 106 5.09 8.95 -10.16
C ALA A 106 6.49 8.44 -10.55
N ILE A 107 6.58 7.21 -11.06
CA ILE A 107 7.84 6.64 -11.56
C ILE A 107 8.20 7.18 -12.96
N GLU A 108 7.19 7.36 -13.82
CA GLU A 108 7.37 7.76 -15.23
C GLU A 108 7.47 9.29 -15.43
N ASP A 109 6.89 10.10 -14.55
CA ASP A 109 6.77 11.56 -14.67
C ASP A 109 7.27 12.26 -13.38
N ALA A 110 8.58 12.54 -13.35
CA ALA A 110 9.23 13.18 -12.21
C ALA A 110 8.76 14.63 -11.97
N GLY A 111 8.37 15.33 -13.03
CA GLY A 111 7.86 16.70 -12.93
C GLY A 111 6.51 16.73 -12.23
N TRP A 112 5.60 15.83 -12.61
CA TRP A 112 4.31 15.68 -11.94
C TRP A 112 4.46 15.25 -10.48
N LEU A 113 5.35 14.28 -10.18
CA LEU A 113 5.58 13.86 -8.80
C LEU A 113 6.10 15.03 -7.95
N ALA A 114 7.04 15.82 -8.47
CA ALA A 114 7.56 16.98 -7.76
C ALA A 114 6.47 18.03 -7.49
N ASP A 115 5.61 18.30 -8.48
CA ASP A 115 4.48 19.22 -8.32
C ASP A 115 3.53 18.77 -7.20
N ILE A 116 3.02 17.54 -7.25
CA ILE A 116 2.06 17.05 -6.24
C ILE A 116 2.69 16.90 -4.85
N ALA A 117 3.97 16.51 -4.77
CA ALA A 117 4.67 16.38 -3.49
C ALA A 117 4.83 17.75 -2.81
N ASN A 118 5.19 18.79 -3.56
CA ASN A 118 5.33 20.14 -3.02
C ASN A 118 3.97 20.78 -2.70
N ARG A 119 2.92 20.47 -3.45
CA ARG A 119 1.55 20.93 -3.15
C ARG A 119 0.98 20.26 -1.90
N PHE A 120 1.32 19.00 -1.65
CA PHE A 120 0.81 18.21 -0.52
C PHE A 120 1.96 17.57 0.29
N PRO A 121 2.80 18.39 0.95
CA PRO A 121 4.01 17.92 1.61
C PRO A 121 3.69 16.92 2.72
N GLY A 122 4.39 15.78 2.71
CA GLY A 122 4.22 14.69 3.67
C GLY A 122 2.98 13.84 3.46
N ARG A 123 2.14 14.11 2.45
CA ARG A 123 0.86 13.43 2.21
C ARG A 123 0.86 12.49 1.00
N VAL A 124 1.91 12.55 0.17
CA VAL A 124 2.08 11.71 -1.02
C VAL A 124 2.99 10.53 -0.71
N VAL A 125 2.50 9.31 -0.86
CA VAL A 125 3.28 8.06 -0.77
C VAL A 125 3.48 7.50 -2.18
N VAL A 126 4.72 7.19 -2.55
CA VAL A 126 5.00 6.60 -3.87
C VAL A 126 5.03 5.09 -3.76
N ALA A 127 4.17 4.41 -4.53
CA ALA A 127 4.19 2.96 -4.69
C ALA A 127 5.25 2.55 -5.72
N ALA A 128 6.21 1.73 -5.30
CA ALA A 128 7.25 1.16 -6.12
C ALA A 128 7.18 -0.37 -6.04
N ASP A 129 6.67 -0.97 -7.11
CA ASP A 129 6.63 -2.41 -7.28
C ASP A 129 8.00 -2.89 -7.79
N VAL A 130 8.61 -3.88 -7.13
CA VAL A 130 9.99 -4.29 -7.41
C VAL A 130 10.09 -5.79 -7.67
N LYS A 131 10.72 -6.15 -8.80
CA LYS A 131 11.08 -7.52 -9.15
C LYS A 131 12.60 -7.67 -9.15
N GLY A 132 13.13 -8.36 -8.14
CA GLY A 132 14.57 -8.36 -7.89
C GLY A 132 15.01 -6.98 -7.44
N ARG A 133 15.65 -6.21 -8.33
CA ARG A 133 16.07 -4.82 -8.08
C ARG A 133 15.39 -3.81 -9.01
N GLU A 134 14.71 -4.29 -10.04
CA GLU A 134 14.09 -3.45 -11.06
C GLU A 134 12.70 -3.02 -10.61
N VAL A 135 12.41 -1.72 -10.73
CA VAL A 135 11.06 -1.21 -10.57
C VAL A 135 10.22 -1.59 -11.78
N VAL A 136 9.04 -2.14 -11.53
CA VAL A 136 8.07 -2.50 -12.57
C VAL A 136 6.88 -1.56 -12.49
N THR A 137 6.32 -1.20 -13.64
CA THR A 137 5.14 -0.33 -13.73
C THR A 137 4.01 -1.05 -14.48
N ARG A 138 2.86 -0.37 -14.61
CA ARG A 138 1.70 -0.84 -15.41
C ARG A 138 1.23 -2.24 -15.01
N GLY A 139 1.01 -2.45 -13.70
CA GLY A 139 0.53 -3.74 -13.19
C GLY A 139 1.53 -4.87 -13.40
N TRP A 140 2.82 -4.59 -13.21
CA TRP A 140 3.94 -5.53 -13.29
C TRP A 140 4.28 -6.05 -14.68
N THR A 141 3.63 -5.51 -15.72
CA THR A 141 3.81 -5.96 -17.11
C THR A 141 4.93 -5.24 -17.84
N ALA A 142 5.35 -4.08 -17.37
CA ALA A 142 6.42 -3.28 -17.97
C ALA A 142 7.58 -3.12 -16.99
N GLY A 143 8.78 -3.59 -17.37
CA GLY A 143 10.01 -3.21 -16.66
C GLY A 143 10.29 -1.73 -16.89
N SER A 144 10.55 -0.97 -15.83
CA SER A 144 10.90 0.44 -15.99
C SER A 144 12.37 0.62 -16.39
N HIS A 145 13.17 -0.46 -16.40
CA HIS A 145 14.62 -0.45 -16.56
C HIS A 145 15.38 0.39 -15.52
N ARG A 146 14.72 0.75 -14.40
CA ARG A 146 15.32 1.55 -13.32
C ARG A 146 15.58 0.66 -12.12
N ASP A 147 16.79 0.74 -11.58
CA ASP A 147 17.11 0.13 -10.29
C ASP A 147 16.39 0.90 -9.18
N ILE A 148 15.93 0.19 -8.14
CA ILE A 148 15.30 0.81 -6.98
C ILE A 148 16.16 1.94 -6.40
N ARG A 149 17.49 1.83 -6.38
CA ARG A 149 18.37 2.90 -5.87
C ARG A 149 18.28 4.19 -6.67
N GLU A 150 18.17 4.10 -7.99
CA GLU A 150 18.02 5.27 -8.86
C GLU A 150 16.69 5.98 -8.59
N VAL A 151 15.65 5.19 -8.33
CA VAL A 151 14.34 5.70 -7.94
C VAL A 151 14.41 6.37 -6.57
N LEU A 152 15.05 5.74 -5.58
CA LEU A 152 15.25 6.32 -4.24
C LEU A 152 16.03 7.65 -4.29
N ALA A 153 17.11 7.71 -5.07
CA ALA A 153 17.91 8.91 -5.23
C ALA A 153 17.11 10.06 -5.86
N ALA A 154 16.30 9.76 -6.89
CA ALA A 154 15.43 10.75 -7.53
C ALA A 154 14.35 11.31 -6.58
N PHE A 155 13.91 10.50 -5.61
CA PHE A 155 12.87 10.89 -4.66
C PHE A 155 13.40 11.56 -3.40
N GLU A 156 14.70 11.48 -3.14
CA GLU A 156 15.35 12.07 -1.96
C GLU A 156 14.90 13.52 -1.73
N PRO A 157 14.99 14.47 -2.69
CA PRO A 157 14.72 15.88 -2.41
C PRO A 157 13.24 16.19 -2.16
N LEU A 158 12.32 15.29 -2.51
CA LEU A 158 10.89 15.55 -2.47
C LEU A 158 10.30 15.38 -1.06
N PRO A 159 9.32 16.20 -0.63
CA PRO A 159 8.69 16.08 0.68
C PRO A 159 7.60 14.99 0.68
N LEU A 160 8.00 13.74 0.49
CA LEU A 160 7.09 12.60 0.44
C LEU A 160 6.66 12.15 1.85
N GLY A 161 5.44 11.59 1.95
CA GLY A 161 4.95 10.90 3.15
C GLY A 161 5.56 9.51 3.35
N GLY A 162 6.14 8.94 2.29
CA GLY A 162 6.84 7.66 2.33
C GLY A 162 6.91 6.95 0.98
N LEU A 163 7.38 5.72 1.03
CA LEU A 163 7.49 4.80 -0.09
C LEU A 163 6.78 3.51 0.28
N LEU A 164 5.81 3.10 -0.54
CA LEU A 164 5.19 1.79 -0.47
C LEU A 164 5.95 0.87 -1.41
N VAL A 165 6.79 -0.03 -0.87
CA VAL A 165 7.58 -0.95 -1.70
C VAL A 165 6.98 -2.33 -1.65
N THR A 166 6.63 -2.85 -2.83
CA THR A 166 6.01 -4.17 -2.97
C THR A 166 6.99 -5.14 -3.64
N ALA A 167 7.35 -6.22 -2.95
CA ALA A 167 8.11 -7.30 -3.55
C ALA A 167 7.19 -8.20 -4.39
N VAL A 168 6.97 -7.85 -5.66
CA VAL A 168 5.92 -8.49 -6.50
C VAL A 168 6.13 -10.00 -6.69
N HIS A 169 7.38 -10.46 -6.67
CA HIS A 169 7.72 -11.87 -6.79
C HIS A 169 7.38 -12.70 -5.53
N LYS A 170 6.96 -12.06 -4.43
CA LYS A 170 6.49 -12.68 -3.18
C LYS A 170 4.99 -12.48 -2.94
N GLU A 171 4.37 -11.54 -3.63
CA GLU A 171 3.02 -11.09 -3.30
C GLU A 171 1.96 -12.17 -3.51
N GLY A 172 1.07 -12.32 -2.54
CA GLY A 172 0.01 -13.34 -2.53
C GLY A 172 0.47 -14.80 -2.45
N GLN A 173 1.78 -15.09 -2.54
CA GLN A 173 2.32 -16.45 -2.54
C GLN A 173 2.50 -17.04 -1.13
N LEU A 174 2.38 -16.21 -0.09
CA LEU A 174 2.58 -16.60 1.30
C LEU A 174 3.95 -17.32 1.53
N SER A 175 5.01 -16.74 0.96
CA SER A 175 6.37 -17.31 0.95
C SER A 175 7.42 -16.45 1.67
N GLY A 176 6.97 -15.60 2.60
CA GLY A 176 7.81 -14.70 3.39
C GLY A 176 8.18 -13.40 2.66
N VAL A 177 8.67 -12.42 3.42
CA VAL A 177 9.06 -11.09 2.92
C VAL A 177 10.41 -11.12 2.20
N ASP A 178 10.64 -10.20 1.26
CA ASP A 178 11.97 -9.95 0.71
C ASP A 178 12.78 -9.03 1.64
N LEU A 179 13.32 -9.63 2.70
CA LEU A 179 14.07 -8.87 3.72
C LEU A 179 15.32 -8.17 3.17
N PRO A 180 16.13 -8.76 2.27
CA PRO A 180 17.22 -8.05 1.61
C PRO A 180 16.77 -6.75 0.91
N LEU A 181 15.71 -6.80 0.10
CA LEU A 181 15.16 -5.61 -0.57
C LEU A 181 14.68 -4.57 0.44
N MET A 182 13.89 -4.98 1.44
CA MET A 182 13.33 -4.05 2.42
C MET A 182 14.42 -3.37 3.25
N ARG A 183 15.47 -4.12 3.64
CA ARG A 183 16.63 -3.56 4.35
C ARG A 183 17.41 -2.58 3.47
N GLU A 184 17.58 -2.87 2.19
CA GLU A 184 18.24 -1.97 1.25
C GLU A 184 17.49 -0.64 1.12
N VAL A 185 16.17 -0.70 0.94
CA VAL A 185 15.34 0.52 0.85
C VAL A 185 15.37 1.32 2.15
N ALA A 186 15.15 0.66 3.29
CA ALA A 186 15.11 1.31 4.60
C ALA A 186 16.44 1.97 5.00
N SER A 187 17.58 1.41 4.57
CA SER A 187 18.91 1.97 4.87
C SER A 187 19.35 3.05 3.88
N THR A 188 18.76 3.11 2.70
CA THR A 188 19.15 4.06 1.63
C THR A 188 18.25 5.29 1.57
N SER A 189 16.96 5.13 1.86
CA SER A 189 15.99 6.24 1.78
C SER A 189 15.82 6.95 3.12
N ARG A 190 15.67 8.28 3.08
CA ARG A 190 15.21 9.05 4.24
C ARG A 190 13.70 8.96 4.47
N HIS A 191 12.95 8.50 3.47
CA HIS A 191 11.50 8.45 3.49
C HIS A 191 11.02 7.22 4.26
N ARG A 192 9.84 7.32 4.88
CA ARG A 192 9.21 6.19 5.59
C ARG A 192 9.00 5.02 4.63
N LEU A 193 9.51 3.84 4.96
CA LEU A 193 9.24 2.61 4.22
C LEU A 193 7.95 1.95 4.72
N TYR A 194 6.98 1.80 3.84
CA TYR A 194 5.85 0.89 3.99
C TYR A 194 6.16 -0.36 3.16
N ALA A 195 6.47 -1.48 3.81
CA ALA A 195 6.75 -2.75 3.15
C ALA A 195 5.44 -3.44 2.76
N SER A 196 5.37 -3.99 1.56
CA SER A 196 4.24 -4.81 1.09
C SER A 196 4.73 -6.06 0.37
N GLY A 197 3.88 -7.09 0.34
CA GLY A 197 4.14 -8.36 -0.33
C GLY A 197 4.83 -9.41 0.56
N GLY A 198 4.20 -10.58 0.68
CA GLY A 198 4.84 -11.78 1.23
C GLY A 198 4.81 -11.97 2.75
N VAL A 199 4.25 -11.02 3.53
CA VAL A 199 4.12 -11.17 5.00
C VAL A 199 3.26 -12.38 5.35
N THR A 200 3.79 -13.30 6.17
CA THR A 200 3.10 -14.54 6.55
C THR A 200 3.20 -14.94 8.01
N THR A 201 4.17 -14.42 8.75
CA THR A 201 4.44 -14.79 10.15
C THR A 201 4.70 -13.55 11.02
N MET A 202 4.63 -13.71 12.35
CA MET A 202 5.02 -12.64 13.27
C MET A 202 6.52 -12.35 13.16
N GLU A 203 7.32 -13.37 12.84
CA GLU A 203 8.75 -13.24 12.59
C GLU A 203 9.03 -12.36 11.36
N ASP A 204 8.23 -12.48 10.28
CA ASP A 204 8.33 -11.58 9.12
C ASP A 204 8.15 -10.12 9.54
N LEU A 205 7.14 -9.83 10.37
CA LEU A 205 6.86 -8.47 10.87
C LEU A 205 7.98 -7.95 11.77
N ARG A 206 8.47 -8.78 12.71
CA ARG A 206 9.62 -8.41 13.56
C ARG A 206 10.87 -8.16 12.73
N ALA A 207 11.10 -8.96 11.69
CA ALA A 207 12.23 -8.79 10.78
C ALA A 207 12.13 -7.49 9.97
N LEU A 208 10.95 -7.14 9.45
CA LEU A 208 10.71 -5.86 8.79
C LEU A 208 10.93 -4.68 9.74
N ALA A 209 10.44 -4.78 10.98
CA ALA A 209 10.65 -3.75 11.99
C ALA A 209 12.15 -3.57 12.29
N ALA A 210 12.88 -4.67 12.48
CA ALA A 210 14.32 -4.65 12.71
C ALA A 210 15.12 -4.13 11.48
N ALA A 211 14.58 -4.29 10.27
CA ALA A 211 15.16 -3.74 9.05
C ALA A 211 14.91 -2.23 8.88
N GLY A 212 14.09 -1.62 9.73
CA GLY A 212 13.79 -0.17 9.69
C GLY A 212 12.52 0.19 8.93
N ALA A 213 11.66 -0.77 8.61
CA ALA A 213 10.36 -0.45 8.01
C ALA A 213 9.50 0.39 8.99
N TYR A 214 8.88 1.43 8.47
CA TYR A 214 7.92 2.25 9.22
C TYR A 214 6.58 1.53 9.36
N GLY A 215 6.11 0.89 8.29
CA GLY A 215 4.90 0.08 8.32
C GLY A 215 4.99 -1.16 7.43
N ALA A 216 4.07 -2.10 7.64
CA ALA A 216 3.90 -3.27 6.81
C ALA A 216 2.43 -3.40 6.39
N VAL A 217 2.16 -3.41 5.08
CA VAL A 217 0.83 -3.65 4.51
C VAL A 217 0.59 -5.16 4.44
N ILE A 218 -0.53 -5.61 4.99
CA ILE A 218 -0.87 -7.03 5.12
C ILE A 218 -2.28 -7.28 4.56
N GLY A 219 -2.34 -8.03 3.47
CA GLY A 219 -3.60 -8.50 2.88
C GLY A 219 -3.87 -9.95 3.22
N MET A 220 -3.76 -10.82 2.22
CA MET A 220 -4.11 -12.25 2.22
C MET A 220 -3.85 -13.03 3.52
N ALA A 221 -2.72 -12.81 4.20
CA ALA A 221 -2.38 -13.55 5.43
C ALA A 221 -3.34 -13.25 6.60
N LEU A 222 -3.87 -12.03 6.71
CA LEU A 222 -4.89 -11.70 7.71
C LEU A 222 -6.24 -12.31 7.33
N TYR A 223 -6.67 -12.15 6.08
CA TYR A 223 -7.97 -12.65 5.62
C TYR A 223 -8.09 -14.18 5.63
N THR A 224 -6.98 -14.89 5.41
CA THR A 224 -6.95 -16.37 5.45
C THR A 224 -6.68 -16.94 6.84
N GLY A 225 -6.53 -16.09 7.87
CA GLY A 225 -6.22 -16.50 9.23
C GLY A 225 -4.83 -17.11 9.41
N ARG A 226 -3.95 -17.00 8.40
CA ARG A 226 -2.56 -17.45 8.51
C ARG A 226 -1.79 -16.64 9.54
N LEU A 227 -2.11 -15.35 9.64
CA LEU A 227 -1.69 -14.49 10.73
C LEU A 227 -2.86 -14.22 11.66
N ASP A 228 -2.65 -14.42 12.97
CA ASP A 228 -3.63 -14.04 13.98
C ASP A 228 -3.69 -12.52 14.09
N ALA A 229 -4.82 -11.95 13.65
CA ALA A 229 -5.04 -10.51 13.62
C ALA A 229 -4.92 -9.85 15.01
N SER A 230 -5.32 -10.55 16.07
CA SER A 230 -5.26 -10.03 17.44
C SER A 230 -3.82 -9.97 17.96
N ALA A 231 -3.00 -10.98 17.65
CA ALA A 231 -1.59 -11.02 17.98
C ALA A 231 -0.82 -9.94 17.22
N VAL A 232 -1.09 -9.78 15.91
CA VAL A 232 -0.50 -8.72 15.08
C VAL A 232 -0.86 -7.34 15.65
N ALA A 233 -2.15 -7.08 15.90
CA ALA A 233 -2.59 -5.79 16.42
C ALA A 233 -1.99 -5.47 17.81
N ARG A 234 -1.89 -6.47 18.69
CA ARG A 234 -1.29 -6.27 20.03
C ARG A 234 0.16 -5.80 19.96
N GLU A 235 0.92 -6.26 18.98
CA GLU A 235 2.35 -5.92 18.83
C GLU A 235 2.57 -4.70 17.90
N PHE A 236 1.66 -4.46 16.93
CA PHE A 236 1.91 -3.53 15.82
C PHE A 236 0.73 -2.60 15.43
N ALA A 237 -0.35 -2.46 16.22
CA ALA A 237 -1.55 -1.68 15.81
C ALA A 237 -1.33 -0.17 15.58
N GLY A 238 -0.20 0.39 16.04
CA GLY A 238 0.09 1.82 16.01
C GLY A 238 -0.45 2.58 17.21
#